data_AF-A0A960V7E0-F1
#
_entry.id   AF-A0A960V7E0-F1
#
_cell.length_a   1.000
_cell.length_b   1.000
_cell.length_c   1.000
_cell.angle_alpha   90.00
_cell.angle_beta   90.00
_cell.angle_gamma   90.00
#
_symmetry.space_group_name_H-M   'P 1'
#
loop_
_entity.id
_entity.type
_entity.pdbx_description
1 polymer ?
#
loop_
_entity_poly.entity_id
_entity_poly.type
_entity_poly.pdbx_seq_one_letter_code
_entity_poly.pdbx_strand_id
1 'polypeptide(L)'
;MLEQENEDNPFEDRKENIQEWLNIAAIDISETEDILEKAEKFFIMGLKNNDAIHIACAEYSKSDYFITTDSGILKKADHVTGIKIINPIQFLELEENIL
;
A
#
# COMPACT_ATOMS: atom_id res chain seq x y z
N MET A 1 -0.82 -5.63 -10.81
CA MET A 1 0.47 -5.08 -10.37
C MET A 1 1.23 -6.02 -9.44
N LEU A 2 0.64 -6.38 -8.29
CA LEU A 2 1.31 -7.14 -7.24
C LEU A 2 1.81 -8.52 -7.70
N GLU A 3 1.03 -9.23 -8.53
CA GLU A 3 1.46 -10.52 -9.11
C GLU A 3 2.74 -10.38 -9.93
N GLN A 4 2.85 -9.33 -10.76
CA GLN A 4 4.06 -9.08 -11.55
C GLN A 4 5.25 -8.70 -10.64
N GLU A 5 5.03 -7.83 -9.65
CA GLU A 5 6.07 -7.51 -8.65
C GLU A 5 6.55 -8.76 -7.89
N ASN A 6 5.63 -9.70 -7.64
CA ASN A 6 5.95 -10.96 -7.01
C ASN A 6 6.77 -11.85 -7.95
N GLU A 7 6.37 -11.98 -9.21
CA GLU A 7 7.11 -12.77 -10.21
C GLU A 7 8.53 -12.24 -10.46
N ASP A 8 8.71 -10.92 -10.39
CA ASP A 8 10.02 -10.27 -10.54
C ASP A 8 10.91 -10.41 -9.29
N ASN A 9 10.39 -10.97 -8.20
CA ASN A 9 11.15 -11.14 -6.96
C ASN A 9 12.21 -12.25 -7.11
N PRO A 10 13.51 -11.97 -6.89
CA PRO A 10 14.56 -12.97 -7.09
C PRO A 10 14.64 -14.00 -5.94
N PHE A 11 13.85 -13.84 -4.88
CA PHE A 11 13.89 -14.69 -3.70
C PHE A 11 12.62 -15.53 -3.60
N GLU A 12 12.76 -16.85 -3.74
CA GLU A 12 11.63 -17.79 -3.74
C GLU A 12 10.81 -17.72 -2.44
N ASP A 13 11.46 -17.73 -1.27
CA ASP A 13 10.77 -17.61 0.01
C ASP A 13 9.89 -16.35 0.09
N ARG A 14 10.29 -15.25 -0.56
CA ARG A 14 9.47 -14.03 -0.60
C ARG A 14 8.28 -14.18 -1.54
N LYS A 15 8.46 -14.88 -2.66
CA LYS A 15 7.39 -15.21 -3.60
C LYS A 15 6.28 -16.01 -2.94
N GLU A 16 6.67 -17.05 -2.23
CA GLU A 16 5.77 -17.93 -1.48
C GLU A 16 4.97 -17.13 -0.43
N ASN A 17 5.65 -16.31 0.38
CA ASN A 17 4.99 -15.48 1.40
C ASN A 17 3.96 -14.50 0.79
N ILE A 18 4.30 -13.82 -0.31
CA ILE A 18 3.36 -12.90 -0.96
C ILE A 18 2.18 -13.67 -1.56
N GLN A 19 2.42 -14.86 -2.12
CA GLN A 19 1.34 -15.71 -2.64
C GLN A 19 0.39 -16.16 -1.52
N GLU A 20 0.90 -16.47 -0.34
CA GLU A 20 0.07 -16.77 0.83
C GLU A 20 -0.78 -15.56 1.25
N TRP A 21 -0.24 -14.35 1.20
CA TRP A 21 -1.00 -13.13 1.49
C TRP A 21 -2.11 -12.88 0.47
N LEU A 22 -1.85 -13.12 -0.82
CA LEU A 22 -2.87 -13.04 -1.87
C LEU A 22 -4.04 -14.01 -1.59
N ASN A 23 -3.75 -15.22 -1.10
CA ASN A 23 -4.79 -16.22 -0.83
C ASN A 23 -5.74 -15.83 0.32
N ILE A 24 -5.31 -14.93 1.22
CA ILE A 24 -6.11 -14.45 2.36
C ILE A 24 -6.63 -13.02 2.16
N ALA A 25 -6.32 -12.39 1.03
CA ALA A 25 -6.76 -11.03 0.75
C ALA A 25 -8.28 -10.95 0.66
N ALA A 26 -8.87 -9.96 1.35
CA ALA A 26 -10.32 -9.75 1.31
C ALA A 26 -10.78 -9.14 -0.03
N ILE A 27 -9.92 -8.34 -0.65
CA ILE A 27 -10.20 -7.62 -1.90
C ILE A 27 -8.92 -7.64 -2.73
N ASP A 28 -9.04 -8.03 -3.99
CA ASP A 28 -8.00 -7.88 -5.01
C ASP A 28 -8.41 -6.76 -5.97
N ILE A 29 -7.51 -5.80 -6.21
CA ILE A 29 -7.78 -4.58 -6.96
C ILE A 29 -6.83 -4.51 -8.16
N SER A 30 -7.43 -4.51 -9.34
CA SER A 30 -6.75 -4.13 -10.57
C SER A 30 -6.73 -2.62 -10.75
N GLU A 31 -5.69 -2.11 -11.40
CA GLU A 31 -5.59 -0.71 -11.79
C GLU A 31 -6.74 -0.34 -12.74
N THR A 32 -7.47 0.71 -12.40
CA THR A 32 -8.50 1.34 -13.23
C THR A 32 -8.09 2.77 -13.55
N GLU A 33 -8.76 3.40 -14.51
CA GLU A 33 -8.48 4.80 -14.86
C GLU A 33 -8.59 5.73 -13.64
N ASP A 34 -9.63 5.57 -12.81
CA ASP A 34 -9.82 6.32 -11.56
C ASP A 34 -8.64 6.14 -10.58
N ILE A 35 -8.13 4.91 -10.46
CA ILE A 35 -6.97 4.61 -9.60
C ILE A 35 -5.71 5.27 -10.16
N LEU A 36 -5.51 5.21 -11.48
CA LEU A 36 -4.36 5.82 -12.15
C LEU A 36 -4.38 7.36 -12.03
N GLU A 37 -5.54 8.00 -12.20
CA GLU A 37 -5.69 9.44 -11.96
C GLU A 37 -5.37 9.84 -10.52
N LYS A 38 -5.77 9.00 -9.55
CA LYS A 38 -5.43 9.22 -8.14
C LYS A 38 -3.94 9.00 -7.89
N ALA A 39 -3.35 7.96 -8.47
CA ALA A 39 -1.92 7.69 -8.38
C ALA A 39 -1.08 8.83 -8.98
N GLU A 40 -1.51 9.45 -10.08
CA GLU A 40 -0.81 10.61 -10.66
C GLU A 40 -0.70 11.77 -9.67
N LYS A 41 -1.77 12.05 -8.89
CA LYS A 41 -1.74 13.09 -7.85
C LYS A 41 -0.70 12.78 -6.77
N PHE A 42 -0.60 11.51 -6.35
CA PHE A 42 0.40 11.04 -5.39
C PHE A 42 1.83 11.07 -5.96
N PHE A 43 1.99 10.74 -7.24
CA PHE A 43 3.26 10.85 -7.95
C PHE A 43 3.78 12.29 -7.98
N ILE A 44 2.91 13.26 -8.31
CA ILE A 44 3.26 14.69 -8.30
C ILE A 44 3.71 15.17 -6.91
N MET A 45 3.22 14.55 -5.84
CA MET A 45 3.64 14.80 -4.45
C MET A 45 4.99 14.16 -4.09
N GLY A 46 5.63 13.44 -5.03
CA GLY A 46 6.96 12.86 -4.89
C GLY A 46 6.98 11.40 -4.43
N LEU A 47 5.84 10.70 -4.45
CA LEU A 47 5.82 9.23 -4.34
C LEU A 47 6.32 8.61 -5.66
N LYS A 48 6.97 7.44 -5.60
CA LYS A 48 7.35 6.72 -6.82
C LYS A 48 6.08 6.15 -7.48
N ASN A 49 6.16 5.85 -8.79
CA ASN A 49 5.02 5.31 -9.54
C ASN A 49 4.34 4.12 -8.83
N ASN A 50 5.12 3.11 -8.48
CA ASN A 50 4.56 1.92 -7.84
C ASN A 50 3.93 2.23 -6.48
N ASP A 51 4.63 3.00 -5.65
CA ASP A 51 4.11 3.43 -4.33
C ASP A 51 2.79 4.20 -4.48
N ALA A 52 2.72 5.10 -5.46
CA ALA A 52 1.53 5.92 -5.73
C ALA A 52 0.33 5.07 -6.15
N ILE A 53 0.55 4.05 -7.00
CA ILE A 53 -0.51 3.12 -7.43
C ILE A 53 -0.99 2.28 -6.24
N HIS A 54 -0.07 1.69 -5.47
CA HIS A 54 -0.42 0.88 -4.29
C HIS A 54 -1.24 1.67 -3.25
N ILE A 55 -0.87 2.92 -2.99
CA ILE A 55 -1.60 3.80 -2.07
C ILE A 55 -2.99 4.16 -2.64
N ALA A 56 -3.08 4.43 -3.95
CA ALA A 56 -4.36 4.71 -4.61
C ALA A 56 -5.31 3.50 -4.57
N CYS A 57 -4.79 2.28 -4.77
CA CYS A 57 -5.55 1.04 -4.59
C CYS A 57 -6.09 0.90 -3.16
N ALA A 58 -5.26 1.17 -2.15
CA ALA A 58 -5.67 1.07 -0.74
C ALA A 58 -6.71 2.14 -0.35
N GLU A 59 -6.65 3.34 -0.92
CA GLU A 59 -7.72 4.33 -0.76
C GLU A 59 -9.01 3.89 -1.47
N TYR A 60 -8.88 3.30 -2.66
CA TYR A 60 -10.02 2.79 -3.43
C TYR A 60 -10.74 1.65 -2.69
N SER A 61 -10.02 0.74 -2.05
CA SER A 61 -10.58 -0.34 -1.21
C SER A 61 -11.31 0.16 0.04
N LYS A 62 -11.23 1.46 0.35
CA LYS A 62 -11.72 2.04 1.60
C LYS A 62 -11.02 1.47 2.83
N SER A 63 -9.75 1.09 2.68
CA SER A 63 -8.92 0.71 3.83
C SER A 63 -8.70 1.91 4.74
N ASP A 64 -8.78 1.70 6.05
CA ASP A 64 -8.52 2.75 7.04
C ASP A 64 -7.04 3.17 7.06
N TYR A 65 -6.15 2.20 6.84
CA TYR A 65 -4.70 2.36 6.94
C TYR A 65 -3.95 1.75 5.76
N PHE A 66 -2.90 2.43 5.32
CA PHE A 66 -1.84 1.86 4.50
C PHE A 66 -0.60 1.66 5.39
N ILE A 67 -0.31 0.41 5.72
CA ILE A 67 0.77 0.05 6.64
C ILE A 67 2.05 -0.19 5.83
N THR A 68 3.13 0.51 6.17
CA THR A 68 4.42 0.35 5.47
C THR A 68 5.63 0.59 6.37
N THR A 69 6.76 -0.02 6.02
CA THR A 69 8.07 0.25 6.64
C THR A 69 8.94 1.19 5.80
N ASP A 70 8.48 1.60 4.61
CA ASP A 70 9.25 2.48 3.73
C ASP A 70 9.31 3.92 4.27
N SER A 71 10.50 4.34 4.70
CA SER A 71 10.72 5.69 5.23
C SER A 71 10.46 6.83 4.24
N GLY A 72 10.61 6.58 2.94
CA GLY A 72 10.34 7.53 1.86
C GLY A 72 8.84 7.74 1.60
N ILE A 73 8.02 6.73 1.85
CA ILE A 73 6.56 6.85 1.90
C ILE A 73 6.13 7.53 3.21
N LEU A 74 6.63 7.07 4.35
CA LEU A 74 6.26 7.60 5.68
C LEU A 74 6.55 9.10 5.81
N LYS A 75 7.66 9.60 5.25
CA LYS A 75 7.97 11.04 5.21
C LYS A 75 6.97 11.88 4.43
N LYS A 76 6.14 11.27 3.59
CA LYS A 76 5.11 11.94 2.78
C LYS A 76 3.70 11.63 3.28
N ALA A 77 3.56 10.90 4.38
CA ALA A 77 2.26 10.49 4.93
C ALA A 77 1.32 11.68 5.13
N ASP A 78 1.82 12.79 5.67
CA ASP A 78 1.04 14.01 5.93
C ASP A 78 0.55 14.71 4.65
N HIS A 79 1.12 14.39 3.50
CA HIS A 79 0.73 14.94 2.19
C HIS A 79 -0.28 14.04 1.47
N VAL A 80 -0.41 12.78 1.89
CA VAL A 80 -1.39 11.84 1.33
C VAL A 80 -2.73 12.07 2.02
N THR A 81 -3.77 12.28 1.22
CA THR A 81 -5.14 12.48 1.69
C THR A 81 -6.04 11.37 1.15
N GLY A 82 -6.98 10.92 1.97
CA GLY A 82 -7.94 9.86 1.64
C GLY A 82 -7.64 8.51 2.31
N ILE A 83 -6.40 8.29 2.76
CA ILE A 83 -5.98 7.12 3.54
C ILE A 83 -4.90 7.51 4.56
N LYS A 84 -4.91 6.88 5.73
CA LYS A 84 -3.89 7.13 6.75
C LYS A 84 -2.69 6.21 6.53
N ILE A 85 -1.53 6.79 6.27
CA ILE A 85 -0.27 6.03 6.14
C ILE A 85 0.40 5.95 7.51
N ILE A 86 0.74 4.73 7.94
CA ILE A 86 1.40 4.47 9.23
C ILE A 86 2.43 3.35 9.13
N ASN A 87 3.33 3.29 10.10
CA ASN A 87 4.20 2.13 10.27
C ASN A 87 3.56 1.05 11.18
N PRO A 88 4.06 -0.19 11.16
CA PRO A 88 3.51 -1.28 11.96
C PRO A 88 3.51 -1.02 13.47
N ILE A 89 4.51 -0.31 14.00
CA ILE A 89 4.58 0.01 15.44
C ILE A 89 3.46 0.98 15.82
N GLN A 90 3.26 2.03 15.02
CA GLN A 90 2.16 2.98 15.20
C GLN A 90 0.80 2.30 15.09
N PHE A 91 0.66 1.29 14.22
CA PHE A 91 -0.58 0.52 14.12
C PHE A 91 -0.87 -0.27 15.39
N LEU A 92 0.13 -0.95 15.94
CA LEU A 92 -0.02 -1.68 17.21
C LEU A 92 -0.38 -0.76 18.38
N GLU A 93 0.27 0.40 18.47
CA GLU A 93 -0.05 1.41 19.49
C GLU A 93 -1.51 1.89 19.39
N LEU A 94 -2.06 2.03 18.17
CA LEU A 94 -3.45 2.43 17.99
C LEU A 94 -4.41 1.33 18.48
N GLU A 95 -4.15 0.07 18.11
CA GLU A 95 -4.97 -1.07 18.53
C GLU A 95 -4.95 -1.27 20.05
N GLU A 96 -3.78 -1.14 20.69
CA GLU A 96 -3.65 -1.25 22.16
C GLU A 96 -4.41 -0.15 22.91
N ASN A 97 -4.57 1.04 22.32
CA ASN A 97 -5.29 2.16 22.93
C ASN A 97 -6.83 2.08 22.70
N ILE A 98 -7.30 1.14 21.89
CA ILE A 98 -8.73 0.92 21.60
C ILE A 98 -9.28 -0.27 22.43
N LEU A 99 -8.39 -1.06 23.05
CA LEU A 99 -8.68 -2.14 24.01
C LEU A 99 -8.74 -1.63 25.45
#